data_AF-A0A924RTU8-F1
#
_entry.id   AF-A0A924RTU8-F1
#
_cell.length_a   1.000
_cell.length_b   1.000
_cell.length_c   1.000
_cell.angle_alpha   90.00
_cell.angle_beta   90.00
_cell.angle_gamma   90.00
#
_symmetry.space_group_name_H-M   'P 1'
#
loop_
_entity.id
_entity.type
_entity.pdbx_description
1 polymer ?
#
loop_
_entity_poly.entity_id
_entity_poly.type
_entity_poly.pdbx_seq_one_letter_code
_entity_poly.pdbx_strand_id
1 'polypeptide(L)'
;MFQKSFFLLLVINRPALLALLAMMGAVASAQDKPGAALPSVTIAAKANRDPVEKSYRKMVRGMDLFNAERSMSPNGVLRFKLLPRRPETDMKSIAMEVIGSTVAFEVAIAPDDTFTLARNAKAFDENAQVIPNRKAQSMTWRSDIRT
;
A
#
# COMPACT_ATOMS: atom_id res chain seq x y z
N MET A 1 54.37 38.67 -16.97
CA MET A 1 55.36 38.94 -15.90
C MET A 1 55.60 37.61 -15.19
N PHE A 2 56.84 37.09 -15.02
CA PHE A 2 58.01 37.65 -14.32
C PHE A 2 57.69 37.96 -12.84
N GLN A 3 58.45 37.51 -11.82
CA GLN A 3 59.70 36.73 -11.80
C GLN A 3 60.04 36.21 -10.38
N LYS A 4 60.89 35.16 -10.34
CA LYS A 4 61.96 34.78 -9.36
C LYS A 4 61.74 33.36 -8.78
N SER A 5 62.67 32.39 -8.81
CA SER A 5 64.14 32.37 -8.53
C SER A 5 64.44 32.61 -7.04
N PHE A 6 65.37 31.95 -6.31
CA PHE A 6 66.47 30.98 -6.56
C PHE A 6 66.95 30.47 -5.15
N PHE A 7 67.77 29.44 -4.87
CA PHE A 7 68.22 28.16 -5.49
C PHE A 7 69.16 27.44 -4.45
N LEU A 8 69.59 26.16 -4.64
CA LEU A 8 70.58 25.40 -3.81
C LEU A 8 70.13 25.04 -2.35
N LEU A 9 70.58 24.01 -1.60
CA LEU A 9 71.29 22.69 -1.76
C LEU A 9 70.78 21.80 -0.58
N LEU A 10 70.42 20.51 -0.68
CA LEU A 10 71.17 19.28 -1.05
C LEU A 10 72.06 18.69 0.08
N VAL A 11 71.52 17.69 0.79
CA VAL A 11 72.15 16.44 1.33
C VAL A 11 70.99 15.45 1.51
N ILE A 12 70.69 14.52 0.59
CA ILE A 12 71.33 13.21 0.35
C ILE A 12 71.41 12.30 1.58
N ASN A 13 70.46 11.37 1.71
CA ASN A 13 70.81 9.97 1.91
C ASN A 13 69.73 9.00 1.37
N ARG A 14 70.16 7.78 1.01
CA ARG A 14 69.41 6.60 0.51
C ARG A 14 70.15 5.34 1.06
N PRO A 15 69.74 4.06 0.89
CA PRO A 15 68.55 3.51 0.21
C PRO A 15 67.77 2.42 1.01
N ALA A 16 66.78 1.79 0.36
CA ALA A 16 66.25 0.42 0.62
C ALA A 16 65.49 0.18 1.96
N LEU A 17 64.71 -0.91 2.15
CA LEU A 17 64.44 -2.10 1.31
C LEU A 17 62.93 -2.49 1.39
N LEU A 18 62.45 -3.40 0.53
CA LEU A 18 61.05 -3.82 0.44
C LEU A 18 60.64 -4.91 1.47
N ALA A 19 59.43 -4.76 2.04
CA ALA A 19 58.50 -5.83 2.45
C ALA A 19 57.12 -5.17 2.68
N LEU A 20 56.07 -5.35 1.86
CA LEU A 20 55.25 -6.55 1.65
C LEU A 20 54.54 -7.05 2.93
N LEU A 21 53.31 -6.59 3.19
CA LEU A 21 52.31 -7.31 3.99
C LEU A 21 50.87 -6.85 3.66
N ALA A 22 49.90 -7.76 3.85
CA ALA A 22 48.42 -7.67 3.85
C ALA A 22 47.71 -6.49 3.12
N MET A 23 46.85 -6.69 2.11
CA MET A 23 45.57 -7.44 2.04
C MET A 23 44.35 -6.81 2.76
N MET A 24 43.19 -6.96 2.11
CA MET A 24 41.81 -6.82 2.63
C MET A 24 41.35 -5.45 3.15
N GLY A 25 41.01 -4.59 2.19
CA GLY A 25 39.65 -4.05 2.00
C GLY A 25 38.73 -3.83 3.20
N ALA A 26 38.50 -2.55 3.52
CA ALA A 26 37.35 -2.07 4.27
C ALA A 26 36.45 -1.22 3.35
N VAL A 27 35.62 -1.87 2.53
CA VAL A 27 34.60 -1.15 1.73
C VAL A 27 33.50 -0.72 2.67
N ALA A 28 33.40 0.59 2.95
CA ALA A 28 32.41 1.14 3.86
C ALA A 28 31.01 1.13 3.21
N SER A 29 30.35 -0.04 3.24
CA SER A 29 28.95 -0.17 2.85
C SER A 29 28.06 0.62 3.82
N ALA A 30 27.74 1.86 3.45
CA ALA A 30 26.69 2.62 4.10
C ALA A 30 25.39 1.82 4.01
N GLN A 31 24.89 1.33 5.15
CA GLN A 31 23.57 0.73 5.21
C GLN A 31 22.53 1.83 5.08
N ASP A 32 22.08 2.07 3.85
CA ASP A 32 20.78 2.66 3.58
C ASP A 32 19.73 1.76 4.24
N LYS A 33 19.36 2.11 5.48
CA LYS A 33 18.22 1.49 6.15
C LYS A 33 17.00 1.86 5.32
N PRO A 34 16.22 0.89 4.80
CA PRO A 34 14.94 1.19 4.19
C PRO A 34 14.11 1.95 5.24
N GLY A 35 13.90 3.25 5.02
CA GLY A 35 13.05 4.05 5.87
C GLY A 35 11.69 3.36 5.89
N ALA A 36 11.25 2.93 7.07
CA ALA A 36 10.05 2.10 7.19
C ALA A 36 8.89 2.80 6.49
N ALA A 37 8.44 2.23 5.37
CA ALA A 37 7.45 2.86 4.51
C ALA A 37 6.18 3.06 5.33
N LEU A 38 5.92 4.31 5.71
CA LEU A 38 4.71 4.66 6.43
C LEU A 38 3.53 4.21 5.57
N PRO A 39 2.64 3.34 6.07
CA PRO A 39 1.53 2.85 5.28
C PRO A 39 0.70 4.04 4.81
N SER A 40 0.30 4.06 3.54
CA SER A 40 -0.38 5.18 2.87
C SER A 40 -1.83 5.36 3.34
N VAL A 41 -1.98 5.70 4.61
CA VAL A 41 -3.24 5.62 5.36
C VAL A 41 -4.11 6.87 5.16
N THR A 42 -5.25 6.66 4.51
CA THR A 42 -6.52 7.32 4.85
C THR A 42 -6.57 8.85 4.69
N ILE A 43 -6.53 9.32 3.44
CA ILE A 43 -7.01 10.67 3.08
C ILE A 43 -8.06 10.61 1.96
N ALA A 44 -7.89 9.76 0.94
CA ALA A 44 -8.76 9.77 -0.25
C ALA A 44 -10.24 9.49 0.03
N ALA A 45 -10.57 8.59 0.98
CA ALA A 45 -11.95 8.38 1.41
C ALA A 45 -12.49 9.56 2.25
N LYS A 46 -11.71 10.05 3.22
CA LYS A 46 -12.11 11.10 4.18
C LYS A 46 -12.17 12.52 3.59
N ALA A 47 -11.44 12.80 2.52
CA ALA A 47 -11.46 14.11 1.84
C ALA A 47 -12.77 14.37 1.07
N ASN A 48 -13.60 13.35 0.85
CA ASN A 48 -14.90 13.51 0.22
C ASN A 48 -15.97 13.89 1.26
N ARG A 49 -16.61 15.05 1.06
CA ARG A 49 -17.63 15.61 1.97
C ARG A 49 -18.92 14.77 2.10
N ASP A 50 -19.21 13.94 1.11
CA ASP A 50 -20.41 13.10 1.05
C ASP A 50 -20.05 11.78 0.34
N PRO A 51 -19.48 10.79 1.05
CA PRO A 51 -19.04 9.53 0.47
C PRO A 51 -20.14 8.47 0.39
N VAL A 52 -19.95 7.48 -0.47
CA VAL A 52 -20.72 6.22 -0.36
C VAL A 52 -20.25 5.51 0.92
N GLU A 53 -21.15 5.31 1.87
CA GLU A 53 -20.86 4.51 3.08
C GLU A 53 -21.74 3.26 3.16
N LYS A 54 -21.15 2.16 3.65
CA LYS A 54 -21.81 0.86 3.79
C LYS A 54 -21.20 0.09 4.97
N SER A 55 -22.05 -0.45 5.84
CA SER A 55 -21.60 -1.17 7.05
C SER A 55 -20.81 -2.45 6.71
N TYR A 56 -19.56 -2.50 7.15
CA TYR A 56 -18.69 -3.67 7.09
C TYR A 56 -19.33 -4.89 7.77
N ARG A 57 -19.93 -4.69 8.96
CA ARG A 57 -20.63 -5.75 9.72
C ARG A 57 -21.75 -6.42 8.90
N LYS A 58 -22.50 -5.65 8.09
CA LYS A 58 -23.55 -6.21 7.22
C LYS A 58 -22.97 -7.02 6.06
N MET A 59 -21.83 -6.63 5.50
CA MET A 59 -21.18 -7.37 4.42
C MET A 59 -20.55 -8.67 4.89
N VAL A 60 -19.88 -8.67 6.05
CA VAL A 60 -19.34 -9.89 6.67
C VAL A 60 -20.46 -10.90 6.94
N ARG A 61 -21.61 -10.46 7.49
CA ARG A 61 -22.80 -11.32 7.65
C ARG A 61 -23.33 -11.90 6.33
N GLY A 62 -23.21 -11.17 5.22
CA GLY A 62 -23.52 -11.70 3.89
C GLY A 62 -22.55 -12.79 3.42
N MET A 63 -21.27 -12.67 3.78
CA MET A 63 -20.27 -13.72 3.55
C MET A 63 -20.46 -14.93 4.47
N ASP A 64 -20.95 -14.71 5.70
CA ASP A 64 -21.32 -15.79 6.62
C ASP A 64 -22.51 -16.60 6.08
N LEU A 65 -23.55 -15.91 5.61
CA LEU A 65 -24.73 -16.53 5.00
C LEU A 65 -24.36 -17.34 3.74
N PHE A 66 -23.52 -16.79 2.85
CA PHE A 66 -23.04 -17.52 1.66
C PHE A 66 -22.23 -18.78 2.01
N ASN A 67 -21.48 -18.76 3.12
CA ASN A 67 -20.72 -19.92 3.59
C ASN A 67 -21.63 -20.97 4.27
N ALA A 68 -22.70 -20.55 4.95
CA ALA A 68 -23.70 -21.45 5.51
C ALA A 68 -24.51 -22.14 4.41
N GLU A 69 -25.01 -21.37 3.44
CA GLU A 69 -25.81 -21.84 2.30
C GLU A 69 -24.97 -22.43 1.16
N ARG A 70 -23.80 -23.01 1.48
CA ARG A 70 -22.82 -23.46 0.47
C ARG A 70 -23.38 -24.54 -0.48
N SER A 71 -24.36 -25.31 -0.02
CA SER A 71 -25.10 -26.31 -0.80
C SER A 71 -25.76 -25.72 -2.05
N MET A 72 -26.21 -24.46 -2.01
CA MET A 72 -26.83 -23.78 -3.16
C MET A 72 -25.82 -23.33 -4.24
N SER A 73 -24.52 -23.28 -3.93
CA SER A 73 -23.47 -22.99 -4.91
C SER A 73 -22.13 -23.63 -4.51
N PRO A 74 -21.99 -24.98 -4.62
CA PRO A 74 -20.83 -25.70 -4.07
C PRO A 74 -19.47 -25.28 -4.66
N ASN A 75 -19.47 -24.80 -5.90
CA ASN A 75 -18.29 -24.31 -6.63
C ASN A 75 -18.22 -22.77 -6.70
N GLY A 76 -19.25 -22.05 -6.26
CA GLY A 76 -19.32 -20.60 -6.47
C GLY A 76 -18.29 -19.80 -5.66
N VAL A 77 -18.02 -18.57 -6.07
CA VAL A 77 -17.18 -17.62 -5.34
C VAL A 77 -17.97 -16.31 -5.17
N LEU A 78 -18.28 -15.96 -3.93
CA LEU A 78 -18.86 -14.66 -3.60
C LEU A 78 -17.80 -13.57 -3.68
N ARG A 79 -18.08 -12.56 -4.51
CA ARG A 79 -17.39 -11.27 -4.54
C ARG A 79 -18.43 -10.15 -4.42
N PHE A 80 -17.98 -8.92 -4.22
CA PHE A 80 -18.83 -7.74 -4.33
C PHE A 80 -18.43 -6.96 -5.57
N LYS A 81 -19.40 -6.63 -6.44
CA LYS A 81 -19.14 -5.88 -7.68
C LYS A 81 -19.60 -4.43 -7.54
N LEU A 82 -18.68 -3.50 -7.77
CA LEU A 82 -18.92 -2.07 -7.87
C LEU A 82 -19.60 -1.77 -9.21
N LEU A 83 -20.60 -0.88 -9.20
CA LEU A 83 -21.39 -0.51 -10.37
C LEU A 83 -21.64 1.00 -10.39
N PRO A 84 -21.42 1.69 -11.54
CA PRO A 84 -21.80 3.09 -11.66
C PRO A 84 -23.32 3.24 -11.62
N ARG A 85 -23.80 4.36 -11.09
CA ARG A 85 -25.22 4.78 -11.17
C ARG A 85 -25.42 6.11 -11.90
N ARG A 86 -24.34 6.80 -12.27
CA ARG A 86 -24.36 7.95 -13.18
C ARG A 86 -23.27 7.75 -14.26
N PRO A 87 -23.52 8.10 -15.54
CA PRO A 87 -22.57 7.83 -16.64
C PRO A 87 -21.17 8.43 -16.42
N GLU A 88 -21.09 9.58 -15.76
CA GLU A 88 -19.85 10.31 -15.47
C GLU A 88 -19.06 9.77 -14.26
N THR A 89 -19.50 8.67 -13.64
CA THR A 89 -18.80 8.06 -12.51
C THR A 89 -17.61 7.24 -13.00
N ASP A 90 -16.40 7.79 -12.92
CA ASP A 90 -15.18 7.01 -13.16
C ASP A 90 -15.09 5.81 -12.21
N MET A 91 -14.96 4.62 -12.80
CA MET A 91 -14.84 3.34 -12.10
C MET A 91 -13.38 2.86 -11.95
N LYS A 92 -12.39 3.52 -12.57
CA LYS A 92 -11.01 3.00 -12.66
C LYS A 92 -10.01 3.63 -11.68
N SER A 93 -10.28 4.83 -11.14
CA SER A 93 -9.52 5.41 -10.01
C SER A 93 -10.19 5.21 -8.64
N ILE A 94 -10.88 4.09 -8.43
CA ILE A 94 -11.50 3.79 -7.13
C ILE A 94 -10.42 3.31 -6.15
N ALA A 95 -10.26 4.06 -5.06
CA ALA A 95 -9.61 3.60 -3.83
C ALA A 95 -10.69 3.40 -2.77
N MET A 96 -10.55 2.39 -1.91
CA MET A 96 -11.57 2.04 -0.93
C MET A 96 -10.94 1.53 0.36
N GLU A 97 -11.53 1.93 1.48
CA GLU A 97 -11.01 1.68 2.82
C GLU A 97 -12.09 1.10 3.72
N VAL A 98 -11.70 0.24 4.67
CA VAL A 98 -12.52 -0.09 5.84
C VAL A 98 -12.05 0.78 6.99
N ILE A 99 -12.95 1.59 7.56
CA ILE A 99 -12.65 2.55 8.62
C ILE A 99 -13.55 2.28 9.82
N GLY A 100 -12.93 1.88 10.93
CA GLY A 100 -13.54 1.78 12.25
C GLY A 100 -13.22 2.99 13.13
N SER A 101 -13.42 2.84 14.44
CA SER A 101 -13.04 3.86 15.44
C SER A 101 -11.52 3.90 15.67
N THR A 102 -10.86 2.74 15.67
CA THR A 102 -9.41 2.61 15.92
C THR A 102 -8.73 1.58 14.98
N VAL A 103 -9.34 1.30 13.82
CA VAL A 103 -8.72 0.59 12.69
C VAL A 103 -9.00 1.31 11.37
N ALA A 104 -8.03 1.29 10.46
CA ALA A 104 -8.21 1.67 9.06
C ALA A 104 -7.34 0.74 8.19
N PHE A 105 -7.87 0.27 7.06
CA PHE A 105 -7.12 -0.50 6.06
C PHE A 105 -7.74 -0.42 4.67
N GLU A 106 -6.91 -0.48 3.63
CA GLU A 106 -7.35 -0.48 2.23
C GLU A 106 -8.02 -1.80 1.83
N VAL A 107 -8.90 -1.75 0.83
CA VAL A 107 -9.54 -2.90 0.20
C VAL A 107 -9.13 -2.97 -1.27
N ALA A 108 -8.36 -4.00 -1.63
CA ALA A 108 -7.96 -4.24 -3.01
C ALA A 108 -9.18 -4.49 -3.93
N ILE A 109 -9.26 -3.74 -5.02
CA ILE A 109 -10.28 -3.88 -6.08
C ILE A 109 -9.60 -4.52 -7.29
N ALA A 110 -10.23 -5.55 -7.85
CA ALA A 110 -9.76 -6.24 -9.05
C ALA A 110 -10.16 -5.50 -10.34
N PRO A 111 -9.47 -5.71 -11.48
CA PRO A 111 -9.71 -4.96 -12.73
C PRO A 111 -11.13 -5.06 -13.31
N ASP A 112 -11.91 -6.08 -12.93
CA ASP A 112 -13.33 -6.26 -13.31
C ASP A 112 -14.31 -5.55 -12.36
N ASP A 113 -13.82 -4.60 -11.56
CA ASP A 113 -14.53 -3.78 -10.59
C ASP A 113 -15.11 -4.60 -9.41
N THR A 114 -14.48 -5.72 -9.06
CA THR A 114 -14.89 -6.58 -7.93
C THR A 114 -13.89 -6.63 -6.78
N PHE A 115 -14.39 -6.83 -5.57
CA PHE A 115 -13.57 -6.95 -4.35
C PHE A 115 -14.11 -8.02 -3.39
N THR A 116 -13.30 -8.32 -2.37
CA THR A 116 -13.62 -9.20 -1.24
C THR A 116 -13.11 -8.54 0.03
N LEU A 117 -13.82 -8.72 1.16
CA LEU A 117 -13.38 -8.16 2.44
C LEU A 117 -12.55 -9.19 3.22
N ALA A 118 -11.40 -8.75 3.75
CA ALA A 118 -10.70 -9.49 4.80
C ALA A 118 -11.59 -9.56 6.05
N ARG A 119 -11.55 -10.67 6.79
CA ARG A 119 -12.28 -10.86 8.05
C ARG A 119 -11.44 -10.30 9.21
N ASN A 120 -11.92 -9.23 9.84
CA ASN A 120 -11.24 -8.52 10.93
C ASN A 120 -12.25 -8.30 12.07
N ALA A 121 -12.04 -8.96 13.21
CA ALA A 121 -12.96 -8.91 14.35
C ALA A 121 -13.09 -7.47 14.90
N LYS A 122 -11.97 -6.75 15.04
CA LYS A 122 -11.98 -5.37 15.55
C LYS A 122 -12.78 -4.42 14.66
N ALA A 123 -12.65 -4.53 13.34
CA ALA A 123 -13.47 -3.76 12.39
C ALA A 123 -14.95 -4.16 12.40
N PHE A 124 -15.24 -5.44 12.64
CA PHE A 124 -16.60 -5.94 12.81
C PHE A 124 -17.25 -5.34 14.06
N ASP A 125 -16.54 -5.35 15.19
CA ASP A 125 -17.04 -4.92 16.50
C ASP A 125 -17.14 -3.39 16.65
N GLU A 126 -16.18 -2.64 16.12
CA GLU A 126 -16.22 -1.18 16.02
C GLU A 126 -17.32 -0.66 15.05
N ASN A 127 -18.10 -1.54 14.42
CA ASN A 127 -19.12 -1.20 13.41
C ASN A 127 -18.56 -0.40 12.21
N ALA A 128 -17.37 -0.78 11.73
CA ALA A 128 -16.68 -0.07 10.66
C ALA A 128 -17.54 0.14 9.41
N GLN A 129 -17.24 1.21 8.68
CA GLN A 129 -17.79 1.46 7.35
C GLN A 129 -16.78 1.08 6.27
N VAL A 130 -17.28 0.62 5.13
CA VAL A 130 -16.53 0.43 3.89
C VAL A 130 -16.81 1.65 3.02
N ILE A 131 -15.77 2.42 2.69
CA ILE A 131 -15.88 3.76 2.11
C ILE A 131 -14.95 3.89 0.88
N PRO A 132 -15.48 3.90 -0.36
CA PRO A 132 -14.73 4.31 -1.53
C PRO A 132 -14.55 5.84 -1.61
N ASN A 133 -13.52 6.29 -2.32
CA ASN A 133 -13.23 7.69 -2.68
C ASN A 133 -14.21 8.26 -3.73
N ARG A 134 -15.52 8.07 -3.52
CA ARG A 134 -16.60 8.35 -4.49
C ARG A 134 -17.83 8.93 -3.80
N LYS A 135 -18.48 9.87 -4.47
CA LYS A 135 -19.63 10.61 -3.93
C LYS A 135 -20.84 9.72 -3.71
N ALA A 136 -21.58 9.99 -2.64
CA ALA A 136 -22.85 9.32 -2.39
C ALA A 136 -23.75 9.37 -3.64
N GLN A 137 -24.53 8.30 -3.81
CA GLN A 137 -25.42 8.11 -4.94
C GLN A 137 -24.75 8.00 -6.33
N SER A 138 -23.44 8.18 -6.50
CA SER A 138 -22.76 8.06 -7.81
C SER A 138 -22.55 6.60 -8.24
N MET A 139 -22.35 5.71 -7.27
CA MET A 139 -22.18 4.27 -7.48
C MET A 139 -22.96 3.45 -6.44
N THR A 140 -23.01 2.14 -6.66
CA THR A 140 -23.48 1.14 -5.71
C THR A 140 -22.63 -0.12 -5.84
N TRP A 141 -22.96 -1.14 -5.05
CA TRP A 141 -22.49 -2.49 -5.30
C TRP A 141 -23.59 -3.53 -5.11
N ARG A 142 -23.34 -4.72 -5.64
CA ARG A 142 -24.12 -5.94 -5.44
C ARG A 142 -23.22 -7.09 -4.99
N SER A 143 -23.81 -8.12 -4.38
CA SER A 143 -23.20 -9.45 -4.36
C SER A 143 -23.08 -9.98 -5.78
N ASP A 144 -21.95 -10.60 -6.09
CA ASP A 144 -21.62 -11.15 -7.41
C ASP A 144 -21.06 -12.55 -7.18
N ILE A 145 -21.87 -13.57 -7.45
CA ILE A 145 -21.49 -14.98 -7.28
C ILE A 145 -21.24 -15.56 -8.68
N ARG A 146 -20.06 -16.14 -8.89
CA ARG A 146 -19.67 -16.80 -10.15
C ARG A 146 -19.13 -18.20 -9.86
N THR A 147 -19.24 -19.09 -10.83
CA THR A 147 -18.73 -20.48 -10.83
C THR A 147 -17.72 -20.66 -11.95
#